data_AF-A0A2R4BJ20-F1
#
_entry.id   AF-A0A2R4BJ20-F1
#
_cell.length_a   1.000
_cell.length_b   1.000
_cell.length_c   1.000
_cell.angle_alpha   90.00
_cell.angle_beta   90.00
_cell.angle_gamma   90.00
#
_symmetry.space_group_name_H-M   'P 1'
#
loop_
_entity.id
_entity.type
_entity.pdbx_description
1 polymer ?
#
loop_
_entity_poly.entity_id
_entity_poly.type
_entity_poly.pdbx_seq_one_letter_code
_entity_poly.pdbx_strand_id
1 'polypeptide(L)' 'MSTVTFDTREFTRKLRDAGFDEKQAETVVRVLAESQEKLVTREHFDAKLEALELRLTIKLGGLIAAGIGIVAAILKLG' A
#
# COMPACT_ATOMS: atom_id res chain seq x y z
N MET A 1 12.10 -2.09 -10.16
CA MET A 1 10.70 -2.44 -10.49
C MET A 1 10.64 -2.81 -11.96
N SER A 2 10.19 -4.02 -12.29
CA SER A 2 9.83 -4.33 -13.68
C SER A 2 8.54 -3.58 -13.95
N THR A 3 8.60 -2.50 -14.73
CA THR A 3 7.39 -1.83 -15.24
C THR A 3 6.66 -2.85 -16.10
N VAL A 4 5.53 -3.37 -15.61
CA VAL A 4 4.65 -4.18 -16.45
C VAL A 4 3.95 -3.20 -17.40
N THR A 5 4.49 -3.05 -18.61
CA THR A 5 3.87 -2.24 -19.64
C THR A 5 2.55 -2.89 -20.04
N PHE A 6 1.44 -2.24 -19.72
CA PHE A 6 0.12 -2.72 -20.10
C PHE A 6 -0.16 -2.34 -21.56
N ASP A 7 0.01 -3.30 -22.48
CA ASP A 7 -0.30 -3.10 -23.90
C ASP A 7 -1.82 -3.20 -24.12
N THR A 8 -2.46 -2.03 -24.12
CA THR A 8 -3.91 -1.90 -24.35
C THR A 8 -4.33 -2.49 -25.69
N ARG A 9 -3.49 -2.43 -26.74
CA ARG A 9 -3.82 -2.95 -28.08
C ARG A 9 -3.77 -4.47 -28.12
N GLU A 10 -2.76 -5.07 -27.52
CA GLU A 10 -2.68 -6.53 -27.43
C GLU A 10 -3.84 -7.10 -26.59
N PHE A 11 -4.23 -6.40 -25.52
CA PHE A 11 -5.34 -6.80 -24.66
C PHE A 11 -6.70 -6.69 -25.37
N THR A 12 -6.97 -5.59 -26.08
CA THR A 12 -8.16 -5.47 -26.93
C THR A 12 -8.23 -6.58 -27.98
N ARG A 13 -7.09 -6.93 -28.61
CA ARG A 13 -7.03 -8.02 -29.60
C ARG A 13 -7.42 -9.37 -28.98
N LYS A 14 -6.87 -9.70 -27.81
CA LYS A 14 -7.20 -10.93 -27.08
C LYS A 14 -8.68 -11.00 -26.70
N LEU A 15 -9.29 -9.89 -26.29
CA LEU A 15 -10.71 -9.83 -25.97
C LEU A 15 -11.58 -10.07 -27.21
N ARG A 16 -11.22 -9.47 -28.36
CA ARG A 16 -11.90 -9.75 -29.62
C ARG A 16 -11.78 -11.20 -30.06
N ASP A 17 -10.59 -11.79 -29.94
CA ASP A 17 -10.36 -13.19 -30.28
C ASP A 17 -11.18 -14.14 -29.37
N ALA A 18 -11.54 -13.68 -28.16
CA ALA A 18 -12.44 -14.36 -27.23
C ALA A 18 -13.95 -14.09 -27.49
N GLY A 19 -14.30 -13.33 -28.54
CA GLY A 19 -15.69 -13.08 -28.95
C GLY A 19 -16.30 -11.78 -28.41
N PHE A 20 -15.51 -10.89 -27.80
CA PHE A 20 -15.99 -9.56 -27.40
C PHE A 20 -16.10 -8.66 -28.63
N ASP A 21 -17.16 -7.86 -28.71
CA ASP A 21 -17.22 -6.79 -29.69
C ASP A 21 -16.21 -5.67 -29.35
N GLU A 22 -15.90 -4.80 -30.32
CA GLU A 22 -14.91 -3.73 -30.16
C GLU A 22 -15.21 -2.84 -28.95
N LYS A 23 -16.49 -2.47 -28.76
CA LYS A 23 -16.91 -1.55 -27.71
C LYS A 23 -16.82 -2.20 -26.33
N GLN A 24 -17.10 -3.50 -26.24
CA GLN A 24 -16.91 -4.30 -25.03
C GLN A 24 -15.43 -4.42 -24.69
N ALA A 25 -14.59 -4.77 -25.68
CA ALA A 25 -13.15 -4.91 -25.50
C ALA A 25 -12.51 -3.60 -25.02
N GLU A 26 -12.80 -2.47 -25.67
CA GLU A 26 -12.33 -1.15 -25.25
C GLU A 26 -12.79 -0.78 -23.83
N THR A 27 -14.04 -1.09 -23.47
CA THR A 27 -14.56 -0.79 -22.13
C THR A 27 -13.84 -1.57 -21.05
N VAL A 28 -13.57 -2.86 -21.27
CA VAL A 28 -12.82 -3.70 -20.32
C VAL A 28 -11.38 -3.19 -20.17
N VAL A 29 -10.71 -2.88 -21.28
CA VAL A 29 -9.34 -2.34 -21.29
C VAL A 29 -9.28 -1.02 -20.54
N ARG A 30 -10.25 -0.11 -20.76
CA ARG A 30 -10.31 1.19 -20.09
C ARG A 30 -10.49 1.04 -18.57
N VAL A 31 -11.45 0.23 -18.13
CA VAL A 31 -11.70 0.01 -16.69
C VAL A 31 -10.46 -0.60 -16.02
N LEU A 32 -9.79 -1.54 -16.69
CA LEU A 32 -8.59 -2.16 -16.14
C LEU A 32 -7.42 -1.17 -16.08
N ALA A 33 -7.22 -0.34 -17.10
CA ALA A 33 -6.20 0.72 -17.09
C ALA A 33 -6.45 1.74 -15.96
N GLU A 34 -7.68 2.23 -15.82
CA GLU A 34 -8.08 3.15 -14.74
C GLU A 34 -7.90 2.52 -13.35
N SER A 35 -8.10 1.20 -13.21
CA SER A 35 -7.90 0.51 -11.93
C SER A 35 -6.44 0.49 -11.47
N GLN A 36 -5.49 0.46 -12.41
CA GLN A 36 -4.06 0.40 -12.10
C GLN A 36 -3.51 1.72 -11.58
N GLU A 37 -4.09 2.86 -11.95
CA GLU A 37 -3.66 4.18 -11.45
C GLU A 37 -3.83 4.33 -9.94
N LYS A 38 -4.74 3.56 -9.33
CA LYS A 38 -5.04 3.61 -7.89
C LYS A 38 -4.29 2.56 -7.07
N LEU A 39 -3.52 1.69 -7.71
CA LEU A 39 -2.80 0.64 -7.00
C LEU A 39 -1.50 1.20 -6.41
N VAL A 40 -1.35 1.05 -5.08
CA VAL A 40 -0.06 1.26 -4.44
C VAL A 40 0.86 0.07 -4.72
N THR A 41 2.15 0.31 -4.93
CA THR A 41 3.11 -0.78 -5.08
C THR A 41 3.30 -1.50 -3.74
N ARG A 42 3.66 -2.79 -3.80
CA ARG A 42 3.94 -3.57 -2.58
C ARG A 42 5.04 -2.91 -1.76
N GLU A 43 6.10 -2.47 -2.43
CA GLU A 43 7.22 -1.78 -1.80
C GLU A 43 6.78 -0.48 -1.10
N HIS A 44 5.84 0.28 -1.68
CA HIS A 44 5.31 1.47 -1.04
C HIS A 44 4.52 1.13 0.22
N PHE A 45 3.71 0.09 0.16
CA PHE A 45 2.92 -0.36 1.31
C PHE A 45 3.80 -0.89 2.44
N ASP A 46 4.78 -1.75 2.12
CA ASP A 46 5.74 -2.31 3.07
C ASP A 46 6.54 -1.19 3.75
N ALA A 47 7.03 -0.21 2.99
CA ALA A 47 7.73 0.95 3.55
C ALA A 47 6.85 1.79 4.50
N LYS A 48 5.56 1.92 4.22
CA LYS A 48 4.61 2.63 5.11
C LYS A 48 4.35 1.84 6.39
N LEU A 49 4.28 0.50 6.30
CA LEU A 49 4.12 -0.37 7.46
C LEU A 49 5.35 -0.34 8.37
N GLU A 50 6.56 -0.45 7.81
CA GLU A 50 7.80 -0.37 8.57
C GLU A 50 7.93 0.99 9.30
N ALA A 51 7.61 2.08 8.61
CA ALA A 51 7.59 3.40 9.21
C ALA A 51 6.55 3.53 10.34
N LEU A 52 5.39 2.87 10.21
CA LEU A 52 4.36 2.83 11.24
C LEU A 52 4.83 2.03 12.45
N GLU A 53 5.43 0.86 12.24
CA GLU A 53 5.99 -0.01 13.28
C GLU A 53 7.06 0.72 14.09
N LEU A 54 7.99 1.41 13.42
CA LEU A 54 9.02 2.21 14.09
C LEU A 54 8.40 3.31 14.96
N ARG A 55 7.40 4.04 14.43
CA ARG A 55 6.71 5.11 15.17
C ARG A 55 5.96 4.57 16.39
N LEU A 56 5.30 3.42 16.26
CA LEU A 56 4.62 2.78 17.38
C LEU A 56 5.62 2.31 18.43
N THR A 57 6.73 1.70 18.02
CA THR A 57 7.81 1.27 18.92
C THR A 57 8.35 2.44 19.74
N ILE A 58 8.64 3.58 19.09
CA ILE A 58 9.13 4.79 19.77
C ILE A 58 8.07 5.34 20.74
N LYS A 59 6.81 5.44 20.31
CA LYS A 59 5.73 5.97 21.16
C LYS A 59 5.48 5.09 22.38
N LEU A 60 5.41 3.78 22.19
CA LEU A 60 5.19 2.82 23.27
C LEU A 60 6.39 2.80 24.23
N GLY A 61 7.62 2.76 23.69
CA GLY A 61 8.84 2.86 24.49
C GLY A 61 8.89 4.15 25.32
N GLY A 62 8.53 5.29 24.71
CA GLY A 62 8.44 6.57 25.41
C GLY A 62 7.41 6.59 26.53
N LEU A 63 6.21 6.03 26.31
CA LEU A 63 5.18 5.90 27.34
C LEU A 63 5.63 4.99 28.49
N ILE A 64 6.26 3.86 28.19
CA ILE A 64 6.80 2.95 29.21
C ILE A 64 7.90 3.64 30.02
N ALA A 65 8.86 4.28 29.35
CA ALA A 65 9.96 5.00 30.00
C ALA A 65 9.44 6.15 30.89
N ALA A 66 8.46 6.91 30.41
CA ALA A 66 7.81 7.96 31.19
C ALA A 66 7.11 7.38 32.43
N GLY A 67 6.35 6.29 32.28
CA GLY A 67 5.70 5.62 33.40
C GLY A 67 6.68 5.13 34.46
N ILE A 68 7.76 4.46 34.04
CA ILE A 68 8.84 4.02 34.94
C ILE A 68 9.48 5.22 35.64
N GLY A 69 9.78 6.29 34.90
CA GLY A 69 10.36 7.52 35.47
C GLY A 69 9.48 8.15 36.54
N ILE A 70 8.16 8.21 36.31
CA ILE A 70 7.20 8.74 37.29
C ILE A 70 7.20 7.88 38.56
N VAL A 71 7.14 6.55 38.43
CA VAL A 71 7.16 5.63 39.58
C VAL A 71 8.46 5.77 40.36
N ALA A 72 9.60 5.81 39.68
CA ALA A 72 10.91 5.97 40.32
C ALA A 72 11.03 7.31 41.08
N ALA A 73 10.49 8.39 40.53
CA ALA A 73 10.46 9.70 41.20
C ALA A 73 9.62 9.65 42.48
N ILE A 74 8.45 9.01 42.45
CA ILE A 74 7.60 8.85 43.65
C ILE A 74 8.35 8.07 44.74
N LEU A 75 9.01 6.96 44.38
CA LEU A 75 9.76 6.14 45.34
C LEU A 75 10.97 6.87 45.94
N LYS A 76 11.56 7.84 45.21
CA LYS A 76 12.70 8.63 45.67
C LYS A 76 12.30 9.72 46.67
N LEU A 77 11.07 10.24 46.56
CA LEU A 77 10.54 11.32 47.40
C LEU A 77 9.73 10.83 48.62
N GLY A 78 9.31 9.57 48.62
CA GLY A 78 8.62 8.92 49.75
C GLY A 78 9.54 8.20 50.73
#